data_AF-A0A9D5SYL6-F1
#
_entry.id   AF-A0A9D5SYL6-F1
#
_cell.length_a   1.000
_cell.length_b   1.000
_cell.length_c   1.000
_cell.angle_alpha   90.00
_cell.angle_beta   90.00
_cell.angle_gamma   90.00
#
_symmetry.space_group_name_H-M   'P 1'
#
loop_
_entity.id
_entity.type
_entity.pdbx_description
1 polymer ?
#
loop_
_entity_poly.entity_id
_entity_poly.type
_entity_poly.pdbx_seq_one_letter_code
_entity_poly.pdbx_strand_id
1 'polypeptide(L)'
;MKKVLAIVMLLVLTFASAVTVSAAQVETIEHVWVDENGTALADGEYPDIALDFDLRVASARDNTHTEYGVTESLPNITITKPVGSNKICIDGIENLKGAGYFTYEFTAADPNVAGVNVSTDTYAVEILRTFVMADGKATEEVETKSIAFYEIQDEARVKVDTISSTFVTSDLAIDKAVTGNLAYKDDRFTVELTFSFDGEIKTDIVLPDSTVVAFDEGSSTATATIEISDNDGVMTVTDIPAGVNVTVNETDPGDYELVGYSVDGADSTKEAPTITASAEDASVVITNDYSTEIDMGVTLDSLPYVLILLTVGGAAVFYFIKMRRNALEAE
;
A
#
# COMPACT_ATOMS: atom_id res chain seq x y z
N MET A 1 -55.42 5.62 21.53
CA MET A 1 -54.93 6.82 20.81
C MET A 1 -53.47 7.05 21.17
N LYS A 2 -52.61 7.11 20.15
CA LYS A 2 -51.21 7.55 20.13
C LYS A 2 -50.22 6.87 21.09
N LYS A 3 -49.41 5.96 20.55
CA LYS A 3 -48.00 5.79 20.92
C LYS A 3 -47.14 5.76 19.66
N VAL A 4 -46.07 6.54 19.70
CA VAL A 4 -45.00 6.73 18.71
C VAL A 4 -43.97 5.60 18.86
N LEU A 5 -43.42 5.07 17.76
CA LEU A 5 -42.14 4.32 17.66
C LEU A 5 -41.98 3.87 16.19
N ALA A 6 -40.83 3.70 15.55
CA ALA A 6 -39.48 4.25 15.56
C ALA A 6 -38.80 3.62 14.32
N ILE A 7 -37.73 4.24 13.86
CA ILE A 7 -36.94 3.94 12.67
C ILE A 7 -35.87 2.86 12.97
N VAL A 8 -35.54 2.06 11.93
CA VAL A 8 -34.30 1.27 11.67
C VAL A 8 -34.02 -0.03 12.44
N MET A 9 -33.81 -1.11 11.66
CA MET A 9 -32.71 -2.10 11.79
C MET A 9 -32.68 -2.94 10.49
N LEU A 10 -31.79 -2.67 9.54
CA LEU A 10 -30.50 -3.35 9.32
C LEU A 10 -30.62 -4.88 9.31
N LEU A 11 -30.57 -5.48 8.11
CA LEU A 11 -30.17 -6.87 7.93
C LEU A 11 -29.08 -6.89 6.85
N VAL A 12 -27.84 -6.74 7.32
CA VAL A 12 -26.66 -7.20 6.59
C VAL A 12 -26.74 -8.73 6.61
N LEU A 13 -26.94 -9.33 5.45
CA LEU A 13 -26.85 -10.78 5.29
C LEU A 13 -25.51 -11.08 4.64
N THR A 14 -24.53 -11.37 5.48
CA THR A 14 -23.29 -12.01 5.08
C THR A 14 -23.62 -13.40 4.53
N PHE A 15 -23.37 -13.60 3.24
CA PHE A 15 -23.40 -14.92 2.62
C PHE A 15 -21.97 -15.31 2.26
N ALA A 16 -21.21 -15.76 3.26
CA ALA A 16 -20.07 -16.63 3.01
C ALA A 16 -20.61 -18.06 2.92
N SER A 17 -21.04 -18.47 1.73
CA SER A 17 -21.27 -19.88 1.43
C SER A 17 -20.21 -20.34 0.46
N ALA A 18 -19.31 -21.20 0.93
CA ALA A 18 -18.48 -22.01 0.06
C ALA A 18 -19.40 -22.82 -0.87
N VAL A 19 -19.46 -22.42 -2.15
CA VAL A 19 -20.20 -23.15 -3.17
C VAL A 19 -19.30 -24.27 -3.69
N THR A 20 -19.69 -25.51 -3.43
CA THR A 20 -19.17 -26.66 -4.17
C THR A 20 -19.71 -26.59 -5.60
N VAL A 21 -18.85 -26.22 -6.55
CA VAL A 21 -19.13 -26.16 -7.99
C VAL A 21 -19.33 -27.58 -8.54
N SER A 22 -20.46 -27.81 -9.22
CA SER A 22 -20.71 -29.00 -10.05
C SER A 22 -21.53 -28.61 -11.29
N ALA A 23 -21.12 -27.54 -11.96
CA ALA A 23 -21.46 -27.22 -13.34
C ALA A 23 -20.17 -26.72 -14.04
N ALA A 24 -20.07 -26.91 -15.35
CA ALA A 24 -18.86 -26.53 -16.10
C ALA A 24 -18.80 -25.00 -16.23
N GLN A 25 -17.90 -24.38 -15.47
CA GLN A 25 -17.62 -22.94 -15.60
C GLN A 25 -17.22 -22.59 -17.04
N VAL A 26 -17.79 -21.51 -17.57
CA VAL A 26 -17.43 -21.00 -18.89
C VAL A 26 -16.36 -19.92 -18.72
N GLU A 27 -15.14 -20.20 -19.15
CA GLU A 27 -14.12 -19.16 -19.33
C GLU A 27 -14.52 -18.20 -20.44
N THR A 28 -14.44 -16.89 -20.20
CA THR A 28 -14.99 -15.89 -21.12
C THR A 28 -13.97 -14.88 -21.60
N ILE A 29 -13.77 -13.80 -20.84
CA ILE A 29 -12.87 -12.69 -21.16
C ILE A 29 -11.65 -12.68 -20.24
N GLU A 30 -10.60 -11.99 -20.65
CA GLU A 30 -9.41 -11.81 -19.82
C GLU A 30 -9.63 -10.71 -18.77
N HIS A 31 -9.06 -10.94 -17.60
CA HIS A 31 -8.85 -9.96 -16.54
C HIS A 31 -7.40 -9.49 -16.60
N VAL A 32 -7.19 -8.18 -16.50
CA VAL A 32 -5.86 -7.57 -16.62
C VAL A 32 -5.55 -6.74 -15.38
N TRP A 33 -4.40 -6.98 -14.79
CA TRP A 33 -3.86 -6.12 -13.74
C TRP A 33 -3.10 -4.96 -14.35
N VAL A 34 -3.35 -3.76 -13.83
CA VAL A 34 -2.68 -2.53 -14.28
C VAL A 34 -2.09 -1.75 -13.11
N ASP A 35 -1.06 -0.95 -13.37
CA ASP A 35 -0.56 0.05 -12.42
C ASP A 35 -1.53 1.25 -12.30
N GLU A 36 -1.18 2.22 -11.45
CA GLU A 36 -1.92 3.48 -11.29
C GLU A 36 -2.07 4.31 -12.58
N ASN A 37 -1.19 4.10 -13.57
CA ASN A 37 -1.18 4.80 -14.85
C ASN A 37 -1.93 4.01 -15.95
N GLY A 38 -2.48 2.84 -15.62
CA GLY A 38 -3.19 1.96 -16.56
C GLY A 38 -2.26 1.08 -17.42
N THR A 39 -0.98 0.98 -17.08
CA THR A 39 -0.02 0.08 -17.75
C THR A 39 -0.25 -1.34 -17.26
N ALA A 40 -0.33 -2.31 -18.17
CA ALA A 40 -0.48 -3.71 -17.80
C ALA A 40 0.76 -4.23 -17.02
N LEU A 41 0.50 -4.88 -15.90
CA LEU A 41 1.51 -5.53 -15.05
C LEU A 41 1.84 -6.93 -15.58
N ALA A 42 3.09 -7.35 -15.40
CA ALA A 42 3.53 -8.69 -15.74
C ALA A 42 3.05 -9.72 -14.70
N ASP A 43 2.99 -10.98 -15.12
CA ASP A 43 2.64 -12.08 -14.22
C ASP A 43 3.65 -12.17 -13.05
N GLY A 44 3.13 -12.24 -11.83
CA GLY A 44 3.92 -12.20 -10.59
C GLY A 44 4.16 -10.81 -9.98
N GLU A 45 3.78 -9.71 -10.66
CA GLU A 45 3.86 -8.34 -10.10
C GLU A 45 2.60 -7.93 -9.31
N TYR A 46 1.63 -8.83 -9.16
CA TYR A 46 0.35 -8.60 -8.49
C TYR A 46 -0.05 -9.83 -7.69
N PRO A 47 -0.95 -9.71 -6.70
CA PRO A 47 -1.35 -10.85 -5.89
C PRO A 47 -2.24 -11.81 -6.69
N ASP A 48 -1.97 -13.12 -6.57
CA ASP A 48 -2.83 -14.15 -7.15
C ASP A 48 -4.08 -14.36 -6.28
N ILE A 49 -5.14 -13.63 -6.61
CA ILE A 49 -6.39 -13.62 -5.84
C ILE A 49 -7.60 -13.97 -6.69
N ALA A 50 -8.63 -14.48 -6.02
CA ALA A 50 -9.97 -14.52 -6.59
C ALA A 50 -10.59 -13.12 -6.55
N LEU A 51 -11.40 -12.80 -7.57
CA LEU A 51 -12.27 -11.63 -7.58
C LEU A 51 -13.71 -12.08 -7.76
N ASP A 52 -14.57 -11.62 -6.85
CA ASP A 52 -16.01 -11.80 -6.95
C ASP A 52 -16.66 -10.57 -7.59
N PHE A 53 -17.78 -10.79 -8.26
CA PHE A 53 -18.55 -9.71 -8.89
C PHE A 53 -20.00 -9.76 -8.43
N ASP A 54 -20.46 -8.64 -7.89
CA ASP A 54 -21.81 -8.46 -7.37
C ASP A 54 -22.79 -8.19 -8.52
N LEU A 55 -23.80 -9.05 -8.66
CA LEU A 55 -24.92 -8.81 -9.57
C LEU A 55 -25.77 -7.63 -9.10
N ARG A 56 -26.09 -6.73 -10.03
CA ARG A 56 -26.93 -5.55 -9.79
C ARG A 56 -28.30 -5.71 -10.43
N VAL A 57 -28.32 -6.02 -11.73
CA VAL A 57 -29.55 -6.08 -12.53
C VAL A 57 -29.52 -7.34 -13.38
N ALA A 58 -30.67 -7.99 -13.53
CA ALA A 58 -30.88 -9.07 -14.47
C ALA A 58 -32.10 -8.74 -15.35
N SER A 59 -31.95 -8.89 -16.66
CA SER A 59 -33.02 -8.61 -17.62
C SER A 59 -32.97 -9.56 -18.82
N ALA A 60 -34.11 -9.73 -19.48
CA ALA A 60 -34.22 -10.51 -20.71
C ALA A 60 -34.95 -9.71 -21.80
N ARG A 61 -34.48 -9.83 -23.05
CA ARG A 61 -35.07 -9.21 -24.24
C ARG A 61 -35.27 -10.26 -25.32
N ASP A 62 -36.35 -10.13 -26.08
CA ASP A 62 -36.69 -11.02 -27.21
C ASP A 62 -36.65 -12.50 -26.82
N ASN A 63 -37.04 -12.80 -25.57
CA ASN A 63 -36.89 -14.12 -25.00
C ASN A 63 -38.15 -14.97 -25.16
N THR A 64 -37.99 -16.27 -25.33
CA THR A 64 -39.09 -17.21 -25.57
C THR A 64 -39.66 -17.81 -24.29
N HIS A 65 -39.08 -17.53 -23.11
CA HIS A 65 -39.58 -18.01 -21.84
C HIS A 65 -40.53 -16.98 -21.22
N THR A 66 -41.82 -17.17 -21.46
CA THR A 66 -42.87 -16.16 -21.19
C THR A 66 -43.07 -15.77 -19.73
N GLU A 67 -42.51 -16.52 -18.79
CA GLU A 67 -42.68 -16.27 -17.35
C GLU A 67 -41.61 -15.35 -16.75
N TYR A 68 -40.47 -15.18 -17.41
CA TYR A 68 -39.39 -14.30 -16.94
C TYR A 68 -39.85 -12.84 -16.88
N GLY A 69 -39.67 -12.22 -15.71
CA GLY A 69 -40.07 -10.84 -15.45
C GLY A 69 -41.56 -10.64 -15.15
N VAL A 70 -42.35 -11.72 -15.14
CA VAL A 70 -43.79 -11.68 -14.83
C VAL A 70 -44.08 -12.43 -13.52
N THR A 71 -43.85 -13.75 -13.53
CA THR A 71 -44.09 -14.64 -12.38
C THR A 71 -42.82 -15.34 -11.93
N GLU A 72 -41.82 -15.44 -12.79
CA GLU A 72 -40.49 -15.98 -12.48
C GLU A 72 -39.41 -14.90 -12.61
N SER A 73 -38.44 -14.90 -11.70
CA SER A 73 -37.20 -14.14 -11.87
C SER A 73 -36.27 -14.88 -12.81
N LEU A 74 -35.32 -14.16 -13.44
CA LEU A 74 -34.21 -14.82 -14.12
C LEU A 74 -33.40 -15.64 -13.09
N PRO A 75 -32.85 -16.79 -13.50
CA PRO A 75 -31.86 -17.51 -12.71
C PRO A 75 -30.68 -16.59 -12.37
N ASN A 76 -30.15 -16.73 -11.15
CA ASN A 76 -28.89 -16.10 -10.81
C ASN A 76 -27.75 -16.79 -11.55
N ILE A 77 -26.75 -16.00 -11.91
CA ILE A 77 -25.44 -16.47 -12.35
C ILE A 77 -24.39 -16.04 -11.33
N THR A 78 -23.21 -16.64 -11.40
CA THR A 78 -22.05 -16.22 -10.62
C THR A 78 -20.95 -15.81 -11.58
N ILE A 79 -20.34 -14.66 -11.35
CA ILE A 79 -19.24 -14.12 -12.17
C ILE A 79 -18.04 -13.98 -11.25
N THR A 80 -16.91 -14.59 -11.62
CA THR A 80 -15.71 -14.63 -10.78
C THR A 80 -14.45 -14.69 -11.62
N LYS A 81 -13.34 -14.12 -11.14
CA LYS A 81 -11.98 -14.53 -11.50
C LYS A 81 -11.51 -15.54 -10.45
N PRO A 82 -11.19 -16.80 -10.78
CA PRO A 82 -10.62 -17.73 -9.82
C PRO A 82 -9.11 -17.50 -9.62
N VAL A 83 -8.57 -17.92 -8.47
CA VAL A 83 -7.11 -17.97 -8.20
C VAL A 83 -6.41 -18.82 -9.26
N GLY A 84 -5.21 -18.41 -9.68
CA GLY A 84 -4.39 -19.10 -10.68
C GLY A 84 -4.89 -18.93 -12.11
N SER A 85 -5.84 -18.02 -12.36
CA SER A 85 -6.38 -17.73 -13.68
C SER A 85 -6.51 -16.23 -13.91
N ASN A 86 -6.22 -15.80 -15.13
CA ASN A 86 -6.50 -14.43 -15.59
C ASN A 86 -7.80 -14.36 -16.38
N LYS A 87 -8.67 -15.37 -16.29
CA LYS A 87 -9.97 -15.35 -16.98
C LYS A 87 -11.13 -15.13 -16.03
N ILE A 88 -12.10 -14.36 -16.52
CA ILE A 88 -13.42 -14.28 -15.92
C ILE A 88 -14.22 -15.52 -16.30
N CYS A 89 -14.74 -16.19 -15.30
CA CYS A 89 -15.62 -17.34 -15.40
C CYS A 89 -17.06 -16.95 -15.09
N ILE A 90 -18.00 -17.60 -15.77
CA ILE A 90 -19.43 -17.52 -15.43
C ILE A 90 -19.96 -18.93 -15.14
N ASP A 91 -20.71 -19.04 -14.04
CA ASP A 91 -21.45 -20.24 -13.64
C ASP A 91 -22.96 -19.97 -13.64
N GLY A 92 -23.77 -21.01 -13.86
CA GLY A 92 -25.23 -20.96 -13.79
C GLY A 92 -25.95 -20.59 -15.09
N ILE A 93 -25.22 -20.33 -16.19
CA ILE A 93 -25.80 -19.99 -17.51
C ILE A 93 -26.70 -21.11 -18.03
N GLU A 94 -26.38 -22.36 -17.73
CA GLU A 94 -27.16 -23.54 -18.11
C GLU A 94 -28.57 -23.56 -17.54
N ASN A 95 -28.82 -22.81 -16.46
CA ASN A 95 -30.14 -22.71 -15.83
C ASN A 95 -31.07 -21.72 -16.56
N LEU A 96 -30.54 -20.91 -17.48
CA LEU A 96 -31.36 -20.07 -18.35
C LEU A 96 -32.31 -20.95 -19.18
N LYS A 97 -33.50 -20.42 -19.47
CA LYS A 97 -34.53 -21.11 -20.27
C LYS A 97 -34.95 -20.27 -21.45
N GLY A 98 -35.27 -20.93 -22.56
CA GLY A 98 -35.66 -20.26 -23.80
C GLY A 98 -34.49 -19.62 -24.57
N ALA A 99 -34.77 -19.29 -25.82
CA ALA A 99 -33.91 -18.48 -26.67
C ALA A 99 -34.15 -17.00 -26.37
N GLY A 100 -33.18 -16.13 -26.62
CA GLY A 100 -33.27 -14.69 -26.37
C GLY A 100 -31.95 -14.08 -25.92
N TYR A 101 -32.00 -12.80 -25.57
CA TYR A 101 -30.89 -12.06 -24.96
C TYR A 101 -31.12 -11.97 -23.46
N PHE A 102 -30.12 -12.36 -22.68
CA PHE A 102 -30.12 -12.26 -21.23
C PHE A 102 -28.98 -11.34 -20.82
N THR A 103 -29.28 -10.24 -20.13
CA THR A 103 -28.26 -9.31 -19.66
C THR A 103 -28.19 -9.30 -18.14
N TYR A 104 -26.98 -9.42 -17.62
CA TYR A 104 -26.66 -9.22 -16.21
C TYR A 104 -25.69 -8.06 -16.08
N GLU A 105 -26.06 -7.08 -15.25
CA GLU A 105 -25.18 -5.97 -14.88
C GLU A 105 -24.53 -6.28 -13.54
N PHE A 106 -23.24 -5.99 -13.42
CA PHE A 106 -22.44 -6.38 -12.27
C PHE A 106 -21.33 -5.36 -12.00
N THR A 107 -20.81 -5.39 -10.78
CA THR A 107 -19.67 -4.58 -10.33
C THR A 107 -18.68 -5.49 -9.63
N ALA A 108 -17.38 -5.20 -9.71
CA ALA A 108 -16.40 -5.93 -8.90
C ALA A 108 -16.68 -5.69 -7.41
N ALA A 109 -16.57 -6.76 -6.61
CA ALA A 109 -16.57 -6.66 -5.16
C ALA A 109 -15.15 -6.35 -4.67
N ASP A 110 -15.03 -5.54 -3.63
CA ASP A 110 -13.74 -5.24 -3.01
C ASP A 110 -13.20 -6.51 -2.32
N PRO A 111 -12.04 -7.05 -2.73
CA PRO A 111 -11.46 -8.23 -2.10
C PRO A 111 -10.85 -7.94 -0.72
N ASN A 112 -10.74 -6.67 -0.32
CA ASN A 112 -10.07 -6.21 0.91
C ASN A 112 -8.62 -6.73 1.03
N VAL A 113 -7.89 -6.62 -0.07
CA VAL A 113 -6.47 -7.00 -0.18
C VAL A 113 -5.64 -5.75 -0.40
N ALA A 114 -4.54 -5.61 0.33
CA ALA A 114 -3.67 -4.44 0.23
C ALA A 114 -3.14 -4.25 -1.20
N GLY A 115 -3.03 -2.99 -1.64
CA GLY A 115 -2.61 -2.59 -2.98
C GLY A 115 -3.65 -2.83 -4.08
N VAL A 116 -4.69 -3.63 -3.85
CA VAL A 116 -5.71 -3.97 -4.86
C VAL A 116 -6.84 -2.96 -4.86
N ASN A 117 -7.06 -2.34 -6.02
CA ASN A 117 -8.22 -1.50 -6.28
C ASN A 117 -8.98 -2.05 -7.49
N VAL A 118 -10.18 -2.59 -7.24
CA VAL A 118 -11.05 -3.06 -8.31
C VAL A 118 -11.80 -1.88 -8.95
N SER A 119 -12.13 -2.00 -10.24
CA SER A 119 -12.93 -0.96 -10.91
C SER A 119 -14.31 -0.82 -10.26
N THR A 120 -14.72 0.42 -10.04
CA THR A 120 -16.08 0.78 -9.59
C THR A 120 -17.08 0.88 -10.73
N ASP A 121 -16.63 0.70 -11.97
CA ASP A 121 -17.48 0.78 -13.15
C ASP A 121 -18.53 -0.33 -13.14
N THR A 122 -19.67 -0.04 -13.74
CA THR A 122 -20.70 -1.07 -13.95
C THR A 122 -20.44 -1.76 -15.28
N TYR A 123 -20.30 -3.07 -15.24
CA TYR A 123 -20.19 -3.90 -16.43
C TYR A 123 -21.51 -4.60 -16.70
N ALA A 124 -21.68 -5.06 -17.93
CA ALA A 124 -22.78 -5.91 -18.34
C ALA A 124 -22.27 -7.10 -19.15
N VAL A 125 -22.79 -8.28 -18.87
CA VAL A 125 -22.64 -9.45 -19.73
C VAL A 125 -23.96 -9.73 -20.45
N GLU A 126 -23.92 -9.77 -21.78
CA GLU A 126 -25.05 -10.17 -22.62
C GLU A 126 -24.82 -11.59 -23.15
N ILE A 127 -25.74 -12.49 -22.82
CA ILE A 127 -25.74 -13.89 -23.22
C ILE A 127 -26.84 -14.06 -24.28
N LEU A 128 -26.44 -14.41 -25.49
CA LEU A 128 -27.37 -14.78 -26.56
C LEU A 128 -27.59 -16.28 -26.54
N ARG A 129 -28.85 -16.71 -26.36
CA ARG A 129 -29.25 -18.10 -26.54
C ARG A 129 -30.13 -18.26 -27.77
N THR A 130 -29.89 -19.31 -28.54
CA THR A 130 -30.64 -19.61 -29.76
C THR A 130 -31.15 -21.04 -29.73
N PHE A 131 -32.20 -21.33 -30.49
CA PHE A 131 -32.60 -22.71 -30.72
C PHE A 131 -31.51 -23.46 -31.48
N VAL A 132 -31.25 -24.70 -31.07
CA VAL A 132 -30.36 -25.61 -31.79
C VAL A 132 -31.00 -25.93 -33.14
N MET A 133 -30.21 -25.83 -34.21
CA MET A 133 -30.66 -26.09 -35.57
C MET A 133 -30.30 -27.53 -35.98
N ALA A 134 -31.30 -28.31 -36.40
CA ALA A 134 -31.12 -29.64 -36.97
C ALA A 134 -31.83 -29.73 -38.33
N ASP A 135 -31.12 -30.19 -39.36
CA ASP A 135 -31.65 -30.32 -40.73
C ASP A 135 -32.34 -29.05 -41.28
N GLY A 136 -31.81 -27.87 -40.92
CA GLY A 136 -32.35 -26.57 -41.34
C GLY A 136 -33.63 -26.15 -40.62
N LYS A 137 -34.00 -26.84 -39.54
CA LYS A 137 -35.16 -26.50 -38.69
C LYS A 137 -34.71 -26.25 -37.25
N ALA A 138 -35.34 -25.30 -36.59
CA ALA A 138 -35.18 -25.10 -35.16
C ALA A 138 -35.77 -26.29 -34.40
N THR A 139 -35.03 -26.78 -33.42
CA THR A 139 -35.51 -27.77 -32.43
C THR A 139 -36.09 -27.05 -31.22
N GLU A 140 -36.60 -27.79 -30.24
CA GLU A 140 -37.00 -27.24 -28.94
C GLU A 140 -35.80 -27.03 -27.99
N GLU A 141 -34.63 -27.56 -28.33
CA GLU A 141 -33.40 -27.38 -27.55
C GLU A 141 -32.82 -25.99 -27.78
N VAL A 142 -32.20 -25.42 -26.73
CA VAL A 142 -31.56 -24.10 -26.76
C VAL A 142 -30.10 -24.21 -26.36
N GLU A 143 -29.25 -23.43 -27.03
CA GLU A 143 -27.81 -23.36 -26.77
C GLU A 143 -27.35 -21.92 -26.59
N THR A 144 -26.25 -21.74 -25.86
CA THR A 144 -25.56 -20.44 -25.77
C THR A 144 -24.78 -20.20 -27.05
N LYS A 145 -25.15 -19.16 -27.79
CA LYS A 145 -24.53 -18.80 -29.07
C LYS A 145 -23.34 -17.87 -28.91
N SER A 146 -23.45 -16.90 -28.01
CA SER A 146 -22.37 -15.94 -27.72
C SER A 146 -22.53 -15.33 -26.34
N ILE A 147 -21.40 -14.93 -25.76
CA ILE A 147 -21.30 -14.14 -24.54
C ILE A 147 -20.49 -12.90 -24.90
N ALA A 148 -20.99 -11.71 -24.58
CA ALA A 148 -20.32 -10.45 -24.84
C ALA A 148 -20.33 -9.58 -23.58
N PHE A 149 -19.23 -8.89 -23.33
CA PHE A 149 -19.07 -8.00 -22.19
C PHE A 149 -19.07 -6.54 -22.64
N TYR A 150 -19.61 -5.69 -21.77
CA TYR A 150 -19.73 -4.27 -21.98
C TYR A 150 -19.40 -3.54 -20.69
N GLU A 151 -18.80 -2.38 -20.82
CA GLU A 151 -18.76 -1.37 -19.77
C GLU A 151 -19.91 -0.39 -19.99
N ILE A 152 -20.57 0.03 -18.92
CA ILE A 152 -21.66 1.00 -18.97
C ILE A 152 -21.08 2.40 -18.74
N GLN A 153 -21.07 3.21 -19.79
CA GLN A 153 -20.61 4.60 -19.76
C GLN A 153 -21.73 5.52 -20.21
N ASP A 154 -22.13 6.50 -19.39
CA ASP A 154 -23.22 7.45 -19.70
C ASP A 154 -24.49 6.77 -20.25
N GLU A 155 -24.92 5.68 -19.58
CA GLU A 155 -26.08 4.84 -19.96
C GLU A 155 -25.93 4.08 -21.30
N ALA A 156 -24.78 4.18 -21.97
CA ALA A 156 -24.44 3.41 -23.15
C ALA A 156 -23.60 2.18 -22.81
N ARG A 157 -23.78 1.10 -23.58
CA ARG A 157 -22.96 -0.11 -23.48
C ARG A 157 -21.81 -0.05 -24.48
N VAL A 158 -20.59 0.06 -23.98
CA VAL A 158 -19.36 0.03 -24.78
C VAL A 158 -18.79 -1.38 -24.68
N LYS A 159 -18.63 -2.07 -25.82
CA LYS A 159 -18.11 -3.44 -25.80
C LYS A 159 -16.66 -3.43 -25.30
N VAL A 160 -16.33 -4.34 -24.38
CA VAL A 160 -14.98 -4.54 -23.86
C VAL A 160 -14.51 -5.97 -24.14
N ASP A 161 -13.21 -6.13 -24.33
CA ASP A 161 -12.56 -7.43 -24.50
C ASP A 161 -11.79 -7.86 -23.24
N THR A 162 -11.65 -6.96 -22.25
CA THR A 162 -10.97 -7.18 -20.97
C THR A 162 -11.67 -6.42 -19.84
N ILE A 163 -11.58 -6.94 -18.62
CA ILE A 163 -11.89 -6.17 -17.39
C ILE A 163 -10.58 -5.97 -16.63
N SER A 164 -10.31 -4.74 -16.19
CA SER A 164 -9.08 -4.45 -15.46
C SER A 164 -9.29 -4.22 -13.96
N SER A 165 -8.24 -4.42 -13.19
CA SER A 165 -8.13 -3.97 -11.80
C SER A 165 -6.74 -3.41 -11.58
N THR A 166 -6.65 -2.44 -10.68
CA THR A 166 -5.39 -1.75 -10.40
C THR A 166 -4.69 -2.41 -9.23
N PHE A 167 -3.38 -2.59 -9.34
CA PHE A 167 -2.51 -2.97 -8.23
C PHE A 167 -1.38 -1.95 -8.10
N VAL A 168 -1.16 -1.43 -6.90
CA VAL A 168 -0.19 -0.37 -6.62
C VAL A 168 0.70 -0.76 -5.46
N THR A 169 2.00 -0.54 -5.64
CA THR A 169 3.04 -0.65 -4.62
C THR A 169 3.85 0.64 -4.58
N SER A 170 4.53 0.89 -3.48
CA SER A 170 5.52 1.95 -3.35
C SER A 170 6.71 1.49 -2.51
N ASP A 171 7.77 2.29 -2.52
CA ASP A 171 8.97 2.03 -1.75
C ASP A 171 9.05 2.94 -0.51
N LEU A 172 9.76 2.47 0.51
CA LEU A 172 10.11 3.23 1.71
C LEU A 172 11.62 3.34 1.86
N ALA A 173 12.14 4.54 1.69
CA ALA A 173 13.53 4.89 1.97
C ALA A 173 13.74 5.14 3.46
N ILE A 174 14.75 4.52 4.05
CA ILE A 174 15.13 4.69 5.46
C ILE A 174 16.59 5.12 5.51
N ASP A 175 16.87 6.23 6.16
CA ASP A 175 18.22 6.77 6.33
C ASP A 175 18.53 6.97 7.81
N LYS A 176 19.82 6.92 8.14
CA LYS A 176 20.33 7.11 9.50
C LYS A 176 21.24 8.32 9.56
N ALA A 177 20.89 9.29 10.40
CA ALA A 177 21.75 10.41 10.72
C ALA A 177 22.36 10.25 12.11
N VAL A 178 23.70 10.20 12.18
CA VAL A 178 24.45 10.09 13.43
C VAL A 178 25.24 11.37 13.66
N THR A 179 24.90 12.10 14.72
CA THR A 179 25.47 13.40 15.08
C THR A 179 26.12 13.40 16.45
N GLY A 180 26.90 14.42 16.75
CA GLY A 180 27.54 14.62 18.04
C GLY A 180 29.04 14.37 18.03
N ASN A 181 29.73 14.87 19.05
CA ASN A 181 31.20 14.88 19.09
C ASN A 181 31.83 13.55 19.54
N LEU A 182 31.06 12.65 20.14
CA LEU A 182 31.48 11.30 20.50
C LEU A 182 30.91 10.23 19.56
N ALA A 183 30.12 10.64 18.59
CA ALA A 183 29.42 9.76 17.70
C ALA A 183 30.36 9.05 16.70
N TYR A 184 30.05 7.79 16.42
CA TYR A 184 30.75 6.96 15.45
C TYR A 184 29.77 6.49 14.37
N LYS A 185 30.00 6.92 13.13
CA LYS A 185 29.06 6.73 12.00
C LYS A 185 28.90 5.29 11.52
N ASP A 186 29.79 4.39 11.91
CA ASP A 186 29.66 2.94 11.62
C ASP A 186 28.91 2.18 12.74
N ASP A 187 28.53 2.84 13.85
CA ASP A 187 27.67 2.20 14.85
C ASP A 187 26.32 1.82 14.21
N ARG A 188 25.84 0.62 14.53
CA ARG A 188 24.63 0.06 13.93
C ARG A 188 23.47 0.13 14.90
N PHE A 189 22.31 0.46 14.36
CA PHE A 189 21.08 0.63 15.08
C PHE A 189 20.04 -0.34 14.54
N THR A 190 19.38 -1.04 15.45
CA THR A 190 18.29 -1.95 15.14
C THR A 190 17.01 -1.16 14.93
N VAL A 191 16.44 -1.25 13.73
CA VAL A 191 15.15 -0.67 13.38
C VAL A 191 14.16 -1.81 13.17
N GLU A 192 13.11 -1.83 13.99
CA GLU A 192 11.95 -2.69 13.84
C GLU A 192 10.94 -2.03 12.90
N LEU A 193 10.54 -2.79 11.88
CA LEU A 193 9.51 -2.44 10.91
C LEU A 193 8.28 -3.28 11.22
N THR A 194 7.13 -2.63 11.39
CA THR A 194 5.84 -3.32 11.54
C THR A 194 4.96 -2.96 10.36
N PHE A 195 4.55 -3.97 9.59
CA PHE A 195 3.61 -3.88 8.49
C PHE A 195 2.22 -4.27 8.97
N SER A 196 1.19 -3.49 8.62
CA SER A 196 -0.19 -3.81 8.97
C SER A 196 -1.22 -3.25 8.00
N PHE A 197 -2.32 -3.98 7.78
CA PHE A 197 -3.44 -3.56 6.95
C PHE A 197 -4.77 -4.03 7.57
N ASP A 198 -5.86 -3.30 7.35
CA ASP A 198 -7.21 -3.70 7.81
C ASP A 198 -7.88 -4.66 6.80
N GLY A 199 -7.19 -5.74 6.49
CA GLY A 199 -7.51 -6.72 5.47
C GLY A 199 -6.38 -7.73 5.32
N GLU A 200 -6.17 -8.26 4.12
CA GLU A 200 -5.09 -9.22 3.86
C GLU A 200 -3.95 -8.58 3.06
N ILE A 201 -2.71 -8.95 3.39
CA ILE A 201 -1.53 -8.63 2.57
C ILE A 201 -1.13 -9.92 1.85
N LYS A 202 -1.09 -9.89 0.51
CA LYS A 202 -0.90 -11.10 -0.33
C LYS A 202 0.29 -11.04 -1.29
N THR A 203 1.10 -10.01 -1.18
CA THR A 203 2.38 -9.92 -1.88
C THR A 203 3.49 -9.81 -0.86
N ASP A 204 4.67 -10.24 -1.29
CA ASP A 204 5.89 -10.17 -0.52
C ASP A 204 6.40 -8.73 -0.46
N ILE A 205 6.98 -8.34 0.68
CA ILE A 205 7.72 -7.09 0.85
C ILE A 205 9.21 -7.42 0.90
N VAL A 206 10.04 -6.66 0.22
CA VAL A 206 11.48 -6.93 0.13
C VAL A 206 12.28 -5.92 0.96
N LEU A 207 13.10 -6.43 1.87
CA LEU A 207 14.00 -5.64 2.69
C LEU A 207 15.28 -5.26 1.93
N PRO A 208 16.04 -4.25 2.40
CA PRO A 208 17.27 -3.78 1.74
C PRO A 208 18.33 -4.87 1.51
N ASP A 209 18.36 -5.91 2.36
CA ASP A 209 19.28 -7.04 2.25
C ASP A 209 18.75 -8.17 1.35
N SER A 210 17.67 -7.92 0.60
CA SER A 210 16.92 -8.88 -0.21
C SER A 210 16.20 -9.97 0.59
N THR A 211 16.08 -9.83 1.92
CA THR A 211 15.20 -10.67 2.72
C THR A 211 13.75 -10.40 2.35
N VAL A 212 12.99 -11.48 2.15
CA VAL A 212 11.57 -11.42 1.83
C VAL A 212 10.74 -11.54 3.09
N VAL A 213 9.87 -10.57 3.33
CA VAL A 213 8.79 -10.63 4.33
C VAL A 213 7.55 -11.20 3.62
N ALA A 214 7.37 -12.51 3.76
CA ALA A 214 6.23 -13.21 3.22
C ALA A 214 5.03 -13.15 4.17
N PHE A 215 3.82 -13.16 3.60
CA PHE A 215 2.57 -13.14 4.33
C PHE A 215 1.82 -14.46 4.12
N ASP A 216 1.49 -15.15 5.22
CA ASP A 216 0.63 -16.34 5.18
C ASP A 216 -0.82 -15.97 4.79
N GLU A 217 -1.59 -16.95 4.32
CA GLU A 217 -3.01 -16.75 4.00
C GLU A 217 -3.79 -16.19 5.18
N GLY A 218 -4.51 -15.09 4.96
CA GLY A 218 -5.24 -14.37 6.02
C GLY A 218 -4.38 -13.47 6.90
N SER A 219 -3.09 -13.30 6.60
CA SER A 219 -2.21 -12.41 7.36
C SER A 219 -2.51 -10.94 7.05
N SER A 220 -2.62 -10.16 8.13
CA SER A 220 -2.84 -8.71 8.09
C SER A 220 -1.67 -7.93 8.70
N THR A 221 -0.66 -8.62 9.21
CA THR A 221 0.49 -7.99 9.86
C THR A 221 1.75 -8.86 9.79
N ALA A 222 2.91 -8.21 9.71
CA ALA A 222 4.22 -8.82 9.85
C ALA A 222 5.20 -7.85 10.49
N THR A 223 6.26 -8.38 11.08
CA THR A 223 7.36 -7.57 11.63
C THR A 223 8.68 -8.03 11.04
N ALA A 224 9.56 -7.07 10.78
CA ALA A 224 10.93 -7.31 10.33
C ALA A 224 11.89 -6.40 11.08
N THR A 225 13.18 -6.73 11.04
CA THR A 225 14.24 -5.91 11.64
C THR A 225 15.34 -5.67 10.63
N ILE A 226 15.84 -4.44 10.57
CA ILE A 226 17.01 -4.08 9.77
C ILE A 226 18.08 -3.45 10.67
N GLU A 227 19.34 -3.55 10.25
CA GLU A 227 20.50 -2.98 10.95
C GLU A 227 21.15 -1.88 10.09
N ILE A 228 20.98 -0.63 10.50
CA ILE A 228 21.40 0.54 9.74
C ILE A 228 22.43 1.39 10.49
N SER A 229 23.37 1.98 9.77
CA SER A 229 24.34 2.97 10.21
C SER A 229 24.36 4.16 9.24
N ASP A 230 24.91 5.29 9.68
CA ASP A 230 24.99 6.51 8.85
C ASP A 230 25.83 6.29 7.58
N ASN A 231 26.86 5.45 7.66
CA ASN A 231 27.72 5.15 6.51
C ASN A 231 27.12 4.19 5.48
N ASP A 232 26.00 3.51 5.77
CA ASP A 232 25.31 2.72 4.74
C ASP A 232 24.57 3.61 3.73
N GLY A 233 24.25 4.84 4.15
CA GLY A 233 23.32 5.72 3.44
C GLY A 233 21.90 5.17 3.44
N VAL A 234 21.14 5.57 2.42
CA VAL A 234 19.71 5.22 2.30
C VAL A 234 19.55 3.72 2.00
N MET A 235 18.77 3.06 2.85
CA MET A 235 18.30 1.70 2.67
C MET A 235 16.84 1.71 2.20
N THR A 236 16.47 0.92 1.21
CA THR A 236 15.11 0.92 0.65
C THR A 236 14.40 -0.41 0.93
N VAL A 237 13.21 -0.32 1.50
CA VAL A 237 12.22 -1.42 1.56
C VAL A 237 11.31 -1.27 0.33
N THR A 238 11.21 -2.30 -0.51
CA THR A 238 10.48 -2.22 -1.78
C THR A 238 9.21 -3.07 -1.78
N ASP A 239 8.37 -2.82 -2.78
CA ASP A 239 7.17 -3.60 -3.09
C ASP A 239 6.10 -3.57 -1.98
N ILE A 240 6.02 -2.45 -1.25
CA ILE A 240 5.02 -2.28 -0.19
C ILE A 240 3.67 -1.97 -0.84
N PRO A 241 2.64 -2.82 -0.69
CA PRO A 241 1.34 -2.56 -1.31
C PRO A 241 0.68 -1.30 -0.75
N ALA A 242 0.05 -0.51 -1.62
CA ALA A 242 -0.66 0.68 -1.19
C ALA A 242 -1.73 0.35 -0.12
N GLY A 243 -1.86 1.22 0.88
CA GLY A 243 -2.72 1.03 2.04
C GLY A 243 -2.06 0.30 3.22
N VAL A 244 -0.94 -0.42 3.02
CA VAL A 244 -0.18 -1.00 4.14
C VAL A 244 0.40 0.11 5.00
N ASN A 245 0.17 0.03 6.31
CA ASN A 245 0.79 0.88 7.30
C ASN A 245 2.15 0.28 7.71
N VAL A 246 3.20 1.08 7.63
CA VAL A 246 4.56 0.73 8.03
C VAL A 246 4.95 1.61 9.21
N THR A 247 5.12 0.99 10.38
CA THR A 247 5.70 1.66 11.56
C THR A 247 7.20 1.45 11.56
N VAL A 248 7.96 2.54 11.68
CA VAL A 248 9.43 2.53 11.74
C VAL A 248 9.86 2.88 13.15
N ASN A 249 10.42 1.92 13.89
CA ASN A 249 10.78 2.10 15.29
C ASN A 249 12.22 1.64 15.55
N GLU A 250 13.10 2.56 15.91
CA GLU A 250 14.41 2.20 16.46
C GLU A 250 14.26 1.75 17.91
N THR A 251 14.66 0.51 18.21
CA THR A 251 14.32 -0.12 19.48
C THR A 251 15.25 0.27 20.63
N ASP A 252 16.51 0.59 20.33
CA ASP A 252 17.51 0.97 21.32
C ASP A 252 18.63 1.83 20.68
N PRO A 253 18.74 3.14 21.04
CA PRO A 253 19.83 3.98 20.58
C PRO A 253 21.14 3.75 21.35
N GLY A 254 21.16 2.90 22.38
CA GLY A 254 22.34 2.65 23.22
C GLY A 254 22.76 3.89 24.00
N ASP A 255 24.03 4.30 23.84
CA ASP A 255 24.57 5.51 24.48
C ASP A 255 24.13 6.82 23.78
N TYR A 256 23.46 6.71 22.63
CA TYR A 256 22.96 7.86 21.88
C TYR A 256 21.62 8.36 22.43
N GLU A 257 21.36 9.66 22.29
CA GLU A 257 20.02 10.22 22.40
C GLU A 257 19.31 10.12 21.04
N LEU A 258 18.13 9.50 21.02
CA LEU A 258 17.21 9.64 19.89
C LEU A 258 16.71 11.09 19.80
N VAL A 259 17.15 11.79 18.77
CA VAL A 259 16.72 13.16 18.46
C VAL A 259 15.32 13.13 17.85
N GLY A 260 15.09 12.21 16.92
CA GLY A 260 13.77 11.94 16.35
C GLY A 260 13.78 11.36 14.94
N TYR A 261 12.58 11.18 14.41
CA TYR A 261 12.24 10.72 13.08
C TYR A 261 11.72 11.89 12.25
N SER A 262 12.25 12.07 11.04
CA SER A 262 11.71 12.98 10.03
C SER A 262 11.11 12.16 8.89
N VAL A 263 9.86 12.41 8.54
CA VAL A 263 9.16 11.76 7.41
C VAL A 263 9.08 12.75 6.26
N ASP A 264 9.57 12.39 5.08
CA ASP A 264 9.53 13.22 3.86
C ASP A 264 10.07 14.66 4.04
N GLY A 265 11.09 14.79 4.90
CA GLY A 265 11.72 16.07 5.22
C GLY A 265 10.88 16.99 6.12
N ALA A 266 9.79 16.49 6.71
CA ALA A 266 9.02 17.19 7.73
C ALA A 266 9.82 17.35 9.05
N ASP A 267 9.33 18.21 9.94
CA ASP A 267 9.94 18.42 11.26
C ASP A 267 10.04 17.11 12.06
N SER A 268 11.18 16.90 12.71
CA SER A 268 11.47 15.67 13.44
C SER A 268 10.61 15.53 14.70
N THR A 269 10.12 14.31 14.96
CA THR A 269 9.42 13.97 16.21
C THR A 269 10.04 12.77 16.90
N LYS A 270 9.92 12.64 18.23
CA LYS A 270 10.49 11.49 18.96
C LYS A 270 9.61 10.24 18.92
N GLU A 271 8.38 10.35 18.44
CA GLU A 271 7.46 9.22 18.31
C GLU A 271 7.76 8.45 17.03
N ALA A 272 7.75 7.12 17.09
CA ALA A 272 7.93 6.27 15.93
C ALA A 272 6.81 6.56 14.89
N PRO A 273 7.15 6.96 13.65
CA PRO A 273 6.15 7.26 12.65
C PRO A 273 5.49 6.00 12.14
N THR A 274 4.22 6.13 11.75
CA THR A 274 3.51 5.12 10.95
C THR A 274 3.14 5.77 9.62
N ILE A 275 3.62 5.19 8.53
CA ILE A 275 3.44 5.67 7.16
C ILE A 275 2.46 4.74 6.47
N THR A 276 1.38 5.26 5.90
CA THR A 276 0.51 4.48 5.02
C THR A 276 1.07 4.54 3.60
N ALA A 277 1.48 3.40 3.06
CA ALA A 277 1.95 3.29 1.68
C ALA A 277 0.89 3.80 0.71
N SER A 278 1.34 4.47 -0.34
CA SER A 278 0.47 5.07 -1.36
C SER A 278 0.99 4.70 -2.75
N ALA A 279 0.66 5.47 -3.77
CA ALA A 279 1.35 5.33 -5.06
C ALA A 279 2.74 5.98 -5.06
N GLU A 280 2.94 7.00 -4.22
CA GLU A 280 4.21 7.71 -4.10
C GLU A 280 5.09 7.06 -3.04
N ASP A 281 6.40 7.03 -3.31
CA ASP A 281 7.42 6.60 -2.37
C ASP A 281 7.50 7.53 -1.16
N ALA A 282 7.87 6.97 -0.02
CA ALA A 282 8.05 7.71 1.22
C ALA A 282 9.48 7.57 1.75
N SER A 283 9.86 8.46 2.65
CA SER A 283 11.19 8.49 3.26
C SER A 283 11.14 8.77 4.75
N VAL A 284 12.01 8.10 5.51
CA VAL A 284 12.19 8.31 6.96
C VAL A 284 13.67 8.48 7.27
N VAL A 285 14.01 9.55 7.98
CA VAL A 285 15.36 9.78 8.52
C VAL A 285 15.32 9.65 10.04
N ILE A 286 16.10 8.73 10.59
CA ILE A 286 16.23 8.51 12.03
C ILE A 286 17.51 9.20 12.52
N THR A 287 17.38 10.18 13.41
CA THR A 287 18.52 10.97 13.91
C THR A 287 18.89 10.61 15.35
N ASN A 288 20.14 10.22 15.56
CA ASN A 288 20.71 9.97 16.88
C ASN A 288 21.88 10.91 17.15
N ASP A 289 21.97 11.43 18.36
CA ASP A 289 23.08 12.27 18.80
C ASP A 289 23.85 11.62 19.95
N TYR A 290 25.18 11.60 19.85
CA TYR A 290 26.03 11.31 21.00
C TYR A 290 27.01 12.45 21.25
N SER A 291 26.59 13.34 22.14
CA SER A 291 27.37 14.49 22.55
C SER A 291 27.63 14.52 24.05
N THR A 292 28.83 14.97 24.42
CA THR A 292 29.13 15.43 25.78
C THR A 292 29.94 16.72 25.74
N GLU A 293 29.85 17.53 26.80
CA GLU A 293 30.83 18.59 27.03
C GLU A 293 32.21 17.95 27.27
N ILE A 294 33.15 18.18 26.35
CA ILE A 294 34.55 17.77 26.55
C ILE A 294 35.20 18.83 27.43
N ASP A 295 35.49 18.47 28.69
CA ASP A 295 36.28 19.33 29.58
C ASP A 295 37.69 19.48 28.99
N MET A 296 37.91 20.59 28.29
CA MET A 296 39.20 20.92 27.71
C MET A 296 40.22 21.39 28.76
N GLY A 297 40.03 21.16 30.07
CA GLY A 297 41.06 21.21 31.12
C GLY A 297 41.85 22.53 31.27
N VAL A 298 41.51 23.55 30.50
CA VAL A 298 42.14 24.87 30.47
C VAL A 298 41.05 25.86 30.81
N THR A 299 40.78 25.97 32.10
CA THR A 299 40.07 27.12 32.62
C THR A 299 41.00 28.33 32.50
N LEU A 300 40.50 29.41 31.88
CA LEU A 300 41.16 30.71 31.90
C LEU A 300 41.30 31.27 33.35
N ASP A 301 40.66 30.62 34.32
CA ASP A 301 40.78 30.83 35.77
C ASP A 301 42.07 30.30 36.39
N SER A 302 42.99 29.80 35.58
CA SER A 302 44.38 29.70 35.99
C SER A 302 45.01 31.10 36.04
N LEU A 303 44.55 31.91 37.01
CA LEU A 303 45.19 33.12 37.55
C LEU A 303 46.73 33.02 37.53
N PRO A 304 47.38 31.87 37.84
CA PRO A 304 48.83 31.75 37.72
C PRO A 304 49.40 32.17 36.35
N TYR A 305 48.78 31.78 35.23
CA TYR A 305 49.32 32.12 33.90
C TYR A 305 49.02 33.57 33.48
N VAL A 306 47.85 34.09 33.83
CA VAL A 306 47.52 35.51 33.61
C VAL A 306 48.41 36.41 34.47
N LEU A 307 48.70 36.01 35.72
CA LEU A 307 49.67 36.70 36.59
C LEU A 307 51.09 36.63 36.04
N ILE A 308 51.51 35.49 35.46
CA ILE A 308 52.82 35.39 34.80
C ILE A 308 52.89 36.33 33.57
N LEU A 309 51.85 36.38 32.75
CA LEU A 309 51.79 37.30 31.60
C LEU A 309 51.78 38.78 32.04
N LEU A 310 51.01 39.12 33.08
CA LEU A 310 50.98 40.48 33.63
C LEU A 310 52.29 40.88 34.31
N THR A 311 52.98 39.94 34.96
CA THR A 311 54.30 40.21 35.57
C THR A 311 55.38 40.39 34.52
N VAL A 312 55.42 39.55 33.48
CA VAL A 312 56.38 39.68 32.37
C VAL A 312 56.10 40.95 31.55
N GLY A 313 54.82 41.19 31.19
CA GLY A 313 54.40 42.40 30.48
C GLY A 313 54.63 43.66 31.31
N GLY A 314 54.29 43.64 32.60
CA GLY A 314 54.51 44.75 33.53
C GLY A 314 56.00 45.05 33.74
N ALA A 315 56.84 44.03 33.85
CA ALA A 315 58.30 44.20 33.94
C ALA A 315 58.89 44.81 32.67
N ALA A 316 58.42 44.38 31.48
CA ALA A 316 58.85 44.94 30.21
C ALA A 316 58.45 46.41 30.06
N VAL A 317 57.20 46.77 30.39
CA VAL A 317 56.72 48.16 30.35
C VAL A 317 57.47 49.03 31.35
N PHE A 318 57.68 48.55 32.58
CA PHE A 318 58.46 49.28 33.59
C PHE A 318 59.91 49.51 33.15
N TYR A 319 60.53 48.50 32.54
CA TYR A 319 61.88 48.62 31.99
C TYR A 319 61.96 49.68 30.89
N PHE A 320 61.00 49.71 29.95
CA PHE A 320 60.92 50.72 28.90
C PHE A 320 60.70 52.14 29.45
N ILE A 321 59.86 52.30 30.48
CA ILE A 321 59.63 53.59 31.14
C ILE A 321 60.91 54.09 31.84
N LYS A 322 61.63 53.20 32.54
CA LYS A 322 62.88 53.54 33.21
C LYS A 322 63.97 53.92 32.19
N MET A 323 64.04 53.22 31.06
CA MET A 323 64.97 53.55 29.98
C MET A 323 64.71 54.93 29.38
N ARG A 324 63.44 55.33 29.22
CA ARG A 324 63.10 56.70 28.79
C ARG A 324 63.43 57.78 29.82
N ARG A 325 63.21 57.52 31.12
CA ARG A 325 63.55 58.49 32.18
C ARG A 325 65.05 58.75 32.28
N ASN A 326 65.84 57.69 32.20
CA ASN A 326 67.31 57.81 32.23
C ASN A 326 67.87 58.49 30.97
N ALA A 327 67.15 58.47 29.85
CA ALA A 327 67.51 59.21 28.63
C ALA A 327 67.18 60.71 28.71
N LEU A 328 66.30 61.13 29.62
CA LEU A 328 65.93 62.54 29.84
C LEU A 328 66.72 63.22 30.96
N GLU A 329 67.41 62.46 31.82
CA GLU A 329 68.34 62.97 32.84
C GLU A 329 69.80 63.04 32.34
N ALA A 330 70.04 62.70 31.06
CA ALA A 330 71.35 62.70 30.41
C ALA A 330 71.53 63.82 29.37
N GLU A 331 70.65 64.83 29.38
CA GLU A 331 70.78 66.09 28.63
C GLU A 331 70.79 67.27 29.62
#